data_AF-A0A7L0GUP6-F1
#
_entry.id   AF-A0A7L0GUP6-F1
#
_cell.length_a   1.000
_cell.length_b   1.000
_cell.length_c   1.000
_cell.angle_alpha   90.00
_cell.angle_beta   90.00
_cell.angle_gamma   90.00
#
_symmetry.space_group_name_H-M   'P 1'
#
loop_
_entity.id
_entity.type
_entity.pdbx_description
1 polymer ?
#
loop_
_entity_poly.entity_id
_entity_poly.type
_entity_poly.pdbx_seq_one_letter_code
_entity_poly.pdbx_strand_id
1 'polypeptide(L)'
;GSKPFPRYGYKPSPPNGCGSPLFGVQFDIGIPSMTKCCNHHDRCYDTCGNKKNDCDEQFQSCLSKICRDVQKTLGISESVQACESAVQLLFDAVIHLGCKPYLDSQRAACMCRYEDKTDL
;
A
#
# COMPACT_ATOMS: atom_id res chain seq x y z
N GLY A 1 2.66 -11.98 23.79
CA GLY A 1 3.86 -12.10 22.91
C GLY A 1 4.67 -10.83 22.98
N SER A 2 5.98 -10.88 22.70
CA SER A 2 6.87 -9.72 22.67
C SER A 2 6.59 -8.83 21.45
N LYS A 3 6.72 -7.49 21.61
CA LYS A 3 6.61 -6.56 20.48
C LYS A 3 7.81 -6.78 19.52
N PRO A 4 7.57 -6.93 18.22
CA PRO A 4 8.65 -7.03 17.22
C PRO A 4 9.44 -5.73 17.11
N PHE A 5 10.66 -5.81 16.60
CA PHE A 5 11.52 -4.66 16.32
C PHE A 5 12.06 -4.70 14.88
N PRO A 6 12.50 -3.56 14.31
CA PRO A 6 12.98 -3.51 12.94
C PRO A 6 14.16 -4.44 12.69
N ARG A 7 14.13 -5.17 11.58
CA ARG A 7 15.20 -6.07 11.15
C ARG A 7 16.43 -5.27 10.72
N TYR A 8 17.59 -5.61 11.27
CA TYR A 8 18.84 -4.93 10.93
C TYR A 8 19.20 -5.15 9.45
N GLY A 9 19.58 -4.08 8.75
CA GLY A 9 19.98 -4.12 7.35
C GLY A 9 18.85 -4.38 6.35
N TYR A 10 17.59 -4.45 6.79
CA TYR A 10 16.45 -4.62 5.90
C TYR A 10 16.34 -3.44 4.92
N LYS A 11 16.17 -3.75 3.64
CA LYS A 11 15.93 -2.79 2.56
C LYS A 11 14.57 -3.10 1.95
N PRO A 12 13.62 -2.15 2.00
CA PRO A 12 12.34 -2.29 1.32
C PRO A 12 12.55 -2.59 -0.17
N SER A 13 11.60 -3.31 -0.76
CA SER A 13 11.66 -3.60 -2.19
C SER A 13 11.57 -2.29 -3.00
N PRO A 14 12.15 -2.24 -4.21
CA PRO A 14 11.93 -1.13 -5.12
C PRO A 14 10.42 -0.91 -5.33
N PRO A 15 9.98 0.35 -5.52
CA PRO A 15 8.57 0.65 -5.76
C PRO A 15 8.10 -0.04 -7.06
N ASN A 16 7.06 -0.87 -6.96
CA ASN A 16 6.54 -1.66 -8.09
C ASN A 16 5.14 -1.22 -8.55
N GLY A 17 4.67 -0.06 -8.08
CA GLY A 17 3.33 0.46 -8.38
C GLY A 17 2.24 -0.31 -7.65
N CYS A 18 1.05 -0.42 -8.25
CA CYS A 18 -0.09 -1.14 -7.66
C CYS A 18 -0.08 -2.64 -8.01
N GLY A 19 1.05 -3.17 -8.48
CA GLY A 19 1.18 -4.57 -8.90
C GLY A 19 1.48 -5.48 -7.73
N SER A 20 0.56 -6.40 -7.42
CA SER A 20 0.87 -7.55 -6.56
C SER A 20 1.25 -8.76 -7.43
N PRO A 21 2.39 -9.42 -7.20
CA PRO A 21 2.80 -10.59 -7.97
C PRO A 21 1.78 -11.75 -7.90
N LEU A 22 0.88 -11.73 -6.91
CA LEU A 22 -0.18 -12.74 -6.75
C LEU A 22 -1.30 -12.66 -7.80
N PHE A 23 -1.54 -11.50 -8.41
CA PHE A 23 -2.72 -11.31 -9.27
C PHE A 23 -2.39 -11.22 -10.76
N GLY A 24 -1.12 -11.28 -11.17
CA GLY A 24 -0.73 -11.29 -12.60
C GLY A 24 -1.22 -10.10 -13.42
N VAL A 25 -1.80 -9.09 -12.77
CA VAL A 25 -2.35 -7.88 -13.39
C VAL A 25 -1.49 -6.70 -12.94
N GLN A 26 -0.67 -6.20 -13.86
CA GLN A 26 -0.16 -4.85 -13.73
C GLN A 26 -1.34 -3.90 -13.94
N PHE A 27 -1.88 -3.37 -12.85
CA PHE A 27 -2.70 -2.15 -12.90
C PHE A 27 -1.78 -0.96 -13.21
N ASP A 28 -1.15 -0.96 -14.38
CA ASP A 28 -0.66 0.25 -15.03
C ASP A 28 -1.88 0.98 -15.60
N ILE A 29 -2.79 1.39 -14.71
CA ILE A 29 -3.65 2.52 -15.02
C ILE A 29 -2.65 3.65 -15.20
N GLY A 30 -2.44 4.14 -16.43
CA GLY A 30 -1.43 5.13 -16.82
C GLY A 30 -1.58 6.52 -16.17
N ILE A 31 -1.85 6.54 -14.87
CA ILE A 31 -2.04 7.66 -13.98
C ILE A 31 -0.89 7.60 -12.97
N PRO A 32 0.22 8.34 -13.22
CA PRO A 32 1.39 8.36 -12.36
C PRO A 32 1.08 8.66 -10.88
N SER A 33 -0.02 9.35 -10.61
CA SER A 33 -0.48 9.66 -9.25
C SER A 33 -0.96 8.43 -8.48
N MET A 34 -1.58 7.44 -9.13
CA MET A 34 -2.03 6.21 -8.48
C MET A 34 -0.84 5.32 -8.12
N THR A 35 0.12 5.18 -9.04
CA THR A 35 1.39 4.48 -8.81
C THR A 35 2.14 5.05 -7.60
N LYS A 36 2.13 6.39 -7.42
CA LYS A 36 2.72 7.04 -6.24
C LYS A 36 2.03 6.64 -4.94
N CYS A 37 0.70 6.57 -4.93
CA CYS A 37 -0.06 6.15 -3.75
C CYS A 37 0.23 4.70 -3.36
N CYS A 38 0.28 3.80 -4.34
CA CYS A 38 0.61 2.39 -4.10
C CYS A 38 2.03 2.23 -3.55
N ASN A 39 3.01 2.91 -4.16
CA ASN A 39 4.39 2.90 -3.66
C ASN A 39 4.53 3.44 -2.23
N HIS A 40 3.70 4.42 -1.84
CA HIS A 40 3.67 4.92 -0.46
C HIS A 40 3.04 3.91 0.51
N HIS A 41 1.99 3.22 0.07
CA HIS A 41 1.32 2.16 0.83
C HIS A 41 2.25 0.97 1.08
N ASP A 42 2.95 0.48 0.05
CA ASP A 42 3.94 -0.59 0.17
C ASP A 42 5.05 -0.24 1.18
N ARG A 43 5.58 0.99 1.12
CA ARG A 43 6.57 1.46 2.11
C ARG A 43 6.02 1.51 3.54
N CYS A 44 4.74 1.86 3.68
CA CYS A 44 4.10 1.86 4.98
C CYS A 44 3.99 0.44 5.54
N TYR A 45 3.65 -0.54 4.69
CA TYR A 45 3.62 -1.95 5.04
C TYR A 45 5.01 -2.53 5.34
N ASP A 46 6.05 -2.09 4.64
CA ASP A 46 7.45 -2.47 4.87
C ASP A 46 8.08 -1.79 6.10
N THR A 47 7.37 -0.89 6.77
CA THR A 47 7.85 -0.27 8.00
C THR A 47 7.43 -1.10 9.20
N CYS A 48 8.40 -1.71 9.87
CA CYS A 48 8.13 -2.60 11.00
C CYS A 48 7.31 -1.92 12.11
N GLY A 49 6.20 -2.53 12.48
CA GLY A 49 5.32 -2.08 13.56
C GLY A 49 4.28 -1.03 13.17
N ASN A 50 4.26 -0.57 11.92
CA ASN A 50 3.15 0.21 11.41
C ASN A 50 1.87 -0.63 11.38
N LYS A 51 0.74 -0.02 11.72
CA LYS A 51 -0.55 -0.72 11.69
C LYS A 51 -1.11 -0.70 10.27
N LYS A 52 -1.66 -1.83 9.84
CA LYS A 52 -2.37 -1.96 8.56
C LYS A 52 -3.38 -0.83 8.36
N ASN A 53 -4.25 -0.59 9.34
CA ASN A 53 -5.29 0.44 9.25
C ASN A 53 -4.73 1.85 9.02
N ASP A 54 -3.64 2.22 9.71
CA ASP A 54 -3.01 3.53 9.55
C ASP A 54 -2.42 3.71 8.14
N CYS A 55 -1.88 2.63 7.56
CA CYS A 55 -1.39 2.62 6.17
C CYS A 55 -2.53 2.70 5.16
N ASP A 56 -3.60 1.96 5.42
CA ASP A 56 -4.80 1.88 4.58
C ASP A 56 -5.55 3.21 4.52
N GLU A 57 -5.73 3.89 5.65
CA GLU A 57 -6.34 5.24 5.72
C GLU A 57 -5.51 6.29 4.96
N GLN A 58 -4.18 6.20 5.06
CA GLN A 58 -3.27 7.05 4.27
C GLN A 58 -3.39 6.77 2.77
N PHE A 59 -3.52 5.51 2.38
CA PHE A 59 -3.70 5.12 0.99
C PHE A 59 -5.02 5.64 0.43
N GLN A 60 -6.13 5.49 1.15
CA GLN A 60 -7.42 6.07 0.78
C GLN A 60 -7.32 7.58 0.58
N SER A 61 -6.71 8.26 1.57
CA SER A 61 -6.50 9.71 1.53
C SER A 61 -5.64 10.14 0.35
N CYS A 62 -4.65 9.33 -0.05
CA CYS A 62 -3.83 9.59 -1.23
C CYS A 62 -4.64 9.49 -2.51
N LEU A 63 -5.44 8.43 -2.68
CA LEU A 63 -6.28 8.24 -3.86
C LEU A 63 -7.38 9.31 -3.98
N SER A 64 -8.05 9.68 -2.88
CA SER A 64 -9.09 10.72 -2.91
C SER A 64 -8.56 12.10 -3.33
N LYS A 65 -7.28 12.41 -3.07
CA LYS A 65 -6.65 13.65 -3.56
C LYS A 65 -6.57 13.68 -5.09
N ILE A 66 -6.37 12.54 -5.74
CA ILE A 66 -6.31 12.44 -7.20
C ILE A 66 -7.62 12.93 -7.82
N CYS A 67 -8.77 12.49 -7.30
CA CYS A 67 -10.07 12.91 -7.83
C CYS A 67 -10.37 14.39 -7.57
N ARG A 68 -9.91 14.93 -6.44
CA ARG A 68 -9.98 16.38 -6.18
C ARG A 68 -9.14 17.19 -7.17
N ASP A 69 -7.97 16.68 -7.56
CA ASP A 69 -7.11 17.34 -8.54
C ASP A 69 -7.71 17.25 -9.95
N VAL A 70 -8.33 16.11 -10.30
CA VAL A 70 -9.13 15.96 -11.54
C VAL A 70 -10.28 16.96 -11.57
N GLN A 71 -11.01 17.12 -10.47
CA GLN A 71 -12.10 18.11 -10.34
C GLN A 71 -11.59 19.53 -10.60
N LYS A 72 -10.47 19.92 -10.00
CA LYS A 72 -9.87 21.25 -10.20
C LYS A 72 -9.39 21.47 -11.63
N THR A 73 -8.88 20.43 -12.27
CA THR A 73 -8.26 20.54 -13.60
C THR A 73 -9.29 20.55 -14.72
N LEU A 74 -10.30 19.68 -14.64
CA LEU A 74 -11.28 19.50 -15.71
C LEU A 74 -12.61 20.22 -15.44
N GLY A 75 -12.99 20.45 -14.18
CA GLY A 75 -14.24 21.12 -13.82
C GLY A 75 -15.52 20.36 -14.19
N ILE A 76 -15.41 19.13 -14.71
CA ILE A 76 -16.52 18.30 -15.16
C ILE A 76 -16.93 17.34 -14.03
N SER A 77 -18.13 17.49 -13.50
CA SER A 77 -18.67 16.66 -12.40
C SER A 77 -18.69 15.17 -12.73
N GLU A 78 -19.01 14.82 -13.98
CA GLU A 78 -19.08 13.42 -14.45
C GLU A 78 -17.71 12.72 -14.42
N SER A 79 -16.63 13.44 -14.77
CA SER A 79 -15.25 12.92 -14.67
C SER A 79 -14.80 12.71 -13.23
N VAL A 80 -15.32 13.52 -12.29
CA VAL A 80 -15.03 13.37 -10.86
C VAL A 80 -15.72 12.14 -10.29
N GLN A 81 -16.98 11.91 -10.63
CA GLN A 81 -17.72 10.73 -10.18
C GLN A 81 -17.11 9.42 -10.72
N ALA A 82 -16.68 9.42 -11.98
CA ALA A 82 -15.96 8.29 -12.56
C ALA A 82 -14.61 8.03 -11.85
N CYS A 83 -13.88 9.10 -11.51
CA CYS A 83 -12.65 8.99 -10.72
C CYS A 83 -12.92 8.42 -9.33
N GLU A 84 -13.89 8.96 -8.60
CA GLU A 84 -14.23 8.51 -7.24
C GLU A 84 -14.63 7.03 -7.23
N SER A 85 -15.42 6.60 -8.22
CA SER A 85 -15.81 5.19 -8.39
C SER A 85 -14.59 4.29 -8.66
N ALA A 86 -13.68 4.71 -9.54
CA ALA A 86 -12.46 3.95 -9.83
C ALA A 86 -11.50 3.87 -8.62
N VAL A 87 -11.36 4.98 -7.88
CA VAL A 87 -10.59 5.04 -6.63
C VAL A 87 -11.19 4.13 -5.57
N GLN A 88 -12.50 4.13 -5.41
CA GLN A 88 -13.20 3.27 -4.46
C GLN A 88 -12.99 1.79 -4.80
N LEU A 89 -13.13 1.41 -6.07
CA LEU A 89 -12.89 0.05 -6.53
C LEU A 89 -11.43 -0.39 -6.26
N LEU A 90 -10.45 0.47 -6.57
CA LEU A 90 -9.05 0.18 -6.31
C LEU A 90 -8.78 0.02 -4.82
N PHE A 91 -9.30 0.94 -4.00
CA PHE A 91 -9.18 0.88 -2.55
C PHE A 91 -9.76 -0.43 -2.02
N ASP A 92 -11.00 -0.76 -2.39
CA ASP A 92 -11.67 -1.98 -1.92
C ASP A 92 -10.87 -3.24 -2.31
N ALA A 93 -10.34 -3.28 -3.54
CA ALA A 93 -9.48 -4.38 -4.00
C ALA A 93 -8.19 -4.50 -3.16
N VAL A 94 -7.47 -3.40 -2.94
CA VAL A 94 -6.20 -3.39 -2.19
C VAL A 94 -6.41 -3.75 -0.72
N ILE A 95 -7.49 -3.26 -0.10
CA ILE A 95 -7.75 -3.47 1.33
C ILE A 95 -8.19 -4.89 1.64
N HIS A 96 -9.12 -5.43 0.85
CA HIS A 96 -9.64 -6.78 1.05
C HIS A 96 -8.57 -7.84 0.79
N LEU A 97 -7.67 -7.58 -0.15
CA LEU A 97 -6.57 -8.48 -0.50
C LEU A 97 -5.27 -8.15 0.27
N GLY A 98 -5.25 -7.07 1.03
CA GLY A 98 -4.05 -6.49 1.65
C GLY A 98 -3.56 -7.17 2.92
N CYS A 99 -4.33 -8.10 3.51
CA CYS A 99 -3.93 -8.76 4.76
C CYS A 99 -2.66 -9.61 4.59
N LYS A 100 -2.61 -10.46 3.56
CA LYS A 100 -1.42 -11.30 3.30
C LYS A 100 -0.18 -10.46 2.96
N PRO A 101 -0.23 -9.50 2.00
CA PRO A 101 0.89 -8.60 1.73
C PRO A 101 1.38 -7.85 2.97
N TYR A 102 0.47 -7.33 3.81
CA TYR A 102 0.84 -6.67 5.06
C TYR A 102 1.61 -7.60 6.00
N LEU A 103 1.10 -8.81 6.24
CA LEU A 103 1.76 -9.77 7.14
C LEU A 103 3.12 -10.22 6.60
N ASP A 104 3.23 -10.45 5.29
CA ASP A 104 4.49 -10.83 4.64
C ASP A 104 5.53 -9.69 4.73
N SER A 105 5.10 -8.45 4.50
CA SER A 105 5.94 -7.24 4.64
C SER A 105 6.41 -7.05 6.09
N GLN A 106 5.51 -7.17 7.06
CA GLN A 106 5.85 -7.10 8.47
C GLN A 106 6.80 -8.22 8.89
N ARG A 107 6.63 -9.46 8.38
CA ARG A 107 7.56 -10.56 8.67
C ARG A 107 8.96 -10.32 8.09
N ALA A 108 9.05 -9.70 6.92
CA ALA A 108 10.32 -9.36 6.30
C ALA A 108 11.02 -8.20 7.04
N ALA A 109 10.27 -7.15 7.36
CA ALA A 109 10.78 -5.93 7.98
C ALA A 109 11.02 -6.02 9.49
N CYS A 110 10.33 -6.94 10.18
CA CYS A 110 10.45 -7.13 11.62
C CYS A 110 11.22 -8.40 12.00
N MET A 111 11.67 -8.43 13.25
CA MET A 111 12.21 -9.60 13.92
C MET A 111 11.70 -9.67 15.37
N CYS A 112 11.46 -10.88 15.85
CA CYS A 112 11.07 -11.14 17.25
C CYS A 112 12.31 -11.52 18.07
N ARG A 113 12.35 -11.11 19.35
CA ARG A 113 13.52 -11.35 20.24
C ARG A 113 13.93 -12.82 20.41
N TYR A 114 13.03 -13.76 20.12
CA TYR A 114 13.27 -15.20 20.30
C TYR A 114 13.47 -15.95 18.98
N GLU A 115 13.40 -15.28 17.82
CA GLU A 115 13.66 -15.90 16.52
C GLU A 115 15.16 -16.17 16.29
N ASP A 116 16.06 -15.50 17.03
CA ASP A 116 17.53 -15.67 16.94
C ASP A 116 18.05 -17.01 17.52
N LYS A 117 17.21 -17.82 18.18
CA LYS A 117 17.66 -19.02 18.93
C LYS A 117 17.34 -20.36 18.27
N THR A 118 16.72 -20.37 17.10
CA THR A 118 16.32 -21.62 16.42
C THR A 118 17.20 -22.04 15.24
N ASP A 119 18.20 -21.24 14.88
CA ASP A 119 19.10 -21.51 13.75
C ASP A 119 20.55 -21.83 14.17
N LEU A 120 20.77 -22.35 15.39
CA LEU A 120 22.08 -22.85 15.85
C LEU A 120 22.04 -24.34 16.21
#